data_AF-A0A7Y9L4L7-F1
#
_entry.id   AF-A0A7Y9L4L7-F1
#
_cell.length_a   1.000
_cell.length_b   1.000
_cell.length_c   1.000
_cell.angle_alpha   90.00
_cell.angle_beta   90.00
_cell.angle_gamma   90.00
#
_symmetry.space_group_name_H-M   'P 1'
#
loop_
_entity.id
_entity.type
_entity.pdbx_description
1 polymer ?
#
loop_
_entity_poly.entity_id
_entity_poly.type
_entity_poly.pdbx_seq_one_letter_code
_entity_poly.pdbx_strand_id
1 'polypeptide(L)'
;MTVRALALTSIAAAAMVASSAHAAPLTAKEVLEQFNVVTLGSATVGSHIDGRTYVGGSLSGQNAVLTMKPSNLPTSDYAGLTVRGSLSNVQVTGGGVVVYGDVSNSTVNNGNAVVYGASANSSYVGSGSHYIAGAVSGGNVNTTKVDAAHFTADMTTNVNAAQSTDMSAVLRDFSAYVSTWKSTGSTVAFSNDDHTVTFNAKAASNGVAVFDLTTLDSKIFSSSTTDFVFNMNGATSAVLNTNDSVLNLSANFNRTDLGNKLLWNFAGATSVTFNRTFDGQILAVDGTFSNQGGANVEGGVYAKGLIQGGEIHQQSYIGSVPEPETYAMLLGGLGLMGFMARRRQKAAAAR
;
A
#
# COMPACT_ATOMS: atom_id res chain seq x y z
N MET A 1 -29.17 -73.00 -14.93
CA MET A 1 -30.13 -71.91 -14.66
C MET A 1 -29.37 -70.88 -13.84
N THR A 2 -28.84 -69.87 -14.53
CA THR A 2 -27.76 -68.98 -14.08
C THR A 2 -28.31 -67.67 -13.53
N VAL A 3 -27.87 -67.33 -12.32
CA VAL A 3 -28.14 -66.07 -11.63
C VAL A 3 -27.39 -64.93 -12.33
N ARG A 4 -28.07 -63.82 -12.65
CA ARG A 4 -27.44 -62.55 -13.04
C ARG A 4 -27.84 -61.47 -12.03
N ALA A 5 -26.87 -61.02 -11.25
CA ALA A 5 -26.96 -59.84 -10.42
C ALA A 5 -26.85 -58.58 -11.30
N LEU A 6 -27.82 -57.66 -11.19
CA LEU A 6 -27.72 -56.32 -11.76
C LEU A 6 -27.01 -55.42 -10.72
N ALA A 7 -25.80 -54.98 -11.04
CA ALA A 7 -25.13 -53.92 -10.30
C ALA A 7 -25.64 -52.56 -10.80
N LEU A 8 -26.32 -51.80 -9.93
CA LEU A 8 -26.64 -50.39 -10.16
C LEU A 8 -25.39 -49.57 -9.81
N THR A 9 -24.69 -49.06 -10.83
CA THR A 9 -23.64 -48.05 -10.67
C THR A 9 -24.28 -46.67 -10.61
N SER A 10 -24.30 -46.06 -9.42
CA SER A 10 -24.69 -44.67 -9.21
C SER A 10 -23.54 -43.73 -9.61
N ILE A 11 -23.67 -43.02 -10.72
CA ILE A 11 -22.78 -41.93 -11.11
C ILE A 11 -23.17 -40.68 -10.30
N ALA A 12 -22.37 -40.33 -9.30
CA ALA A 12 -22.45 -39.02 -8.64
C ALA A 12 -21.65 -38.01 -9.47
N ALA A 13 -22.33 -37.16 -10.23
CA ALA A 13 -21.73 -36.02 -10.91
C ALA A 13 -21.41 -34.94 -9.85
N ALA A 14 -20.14 -34.84 -9.45
CA ALA A 14 -19.64 -33.70 -8.71
C ALA A 14 -19.48 -32.53 -9.68
N ALA A 15 -20.45 -31.61 -9.70
CA ALA A 15 -20.29 -30.32 -10.34
C ALA A 15 -19.20 -29.54 -9.59
N MET A 16 -17.98 -29.55 -10.13
CA MET A 16 -16.94 -28.62 -9.70
C MET A 16 -17.36 -27.23 -10.18
N VAL A 17 -17.92 -26.42 -9.29
CA VAL A 17 -17.99 -24.98 -9.50
C VAL A 17 -16.54 -24.50 -9.45
N ALA A 18 -15.94 -24.25 -10.61
CA ALA A 18 -14.69 -23.52 -10.71
C ALA A 18 -14.96 -22.09 -10.26
N SER A 19 -14.89 -21.84 -8.96
CA SER A 19 -14.76 -20.48 -8.43
C SER A 19 -13.42 -19.96 -8.94
N SER A 20 -13.44 -18.90 -9.75
CA SER A 20 -12.25 -18.13 -10.10
C SER A 20 -11.50 -17.80 -8.81
N ALA A 21 -10.27 -18.28 -8.69
CA ALA A 21 -9.40 -17.97 -7.56
C ALA A 21 -9.11 -16.46 -7.61
N HIS A 22 -9.89 -15.66 -6.89
CA HIS A 22 -9.55 -14.27 -6.65
C HIS A 22 -8.28 -14.23 -5.80
N ALA A 23 -7.34 -13.35 -6.16
CA ALA A 23 -6.20 -13.06 -5.30
C ALA A 23 -6.71 -12.67 -3.92
N ALA A 24 -6.11 -13.23 -2.86
CA ALA A 24 -6.47 -12.87 -1.50
C ALA A 24 -6.19 -11.37 -1.27
N PRO A 25 -7.02 -10.66 -0.48
CA PRO A 25 -6.71 -9.30 -0.07
C PRO A 25 -5.38 -9.26 0.66
N LEU A 26 -4.58 -8.22 0.40
CA LEU A 26 -3.34 -7.97 1.13
C LEU A 26 -3.63 -7.57 2.58
N THR A 27 -2.81 -8.04 3.50
CA THR A 27 -2.71 -7.49 4.85
C THR A 27 -2.06 -6.10 4.84
N ALA A 28 -2.22 -5.32 5.90
CA ALA A 28 -1.58 -4.01 5.99
C ALA A 28 -0.04 -4.10 5.92
N LYS A 29 0.54 -5.15 6.51
CA LYS A 29 1.99 -5.39 6.44
C LYS A 29 2.44 -5.63 5.00
N GLU A 30 1.71 -6.47 4.26
CA GLU A 30 2.01 -6.71 2.84
C GLU A 30 1.87 -5.44 2.00
N VAL A 31 0.90 -4.57 2.31
CA VAL A 31 0.78 -3.25 1.67
C VAL A 31 2.03 -2.40 1.95
N LEU A 32 2.50 -2.33 3.19
CA LEU A 32 3.72 -1.58 3.57
C LEU A 32 5.01 -2.17 2.98
N GLU A 33 5.02 -3.46 2.68
CA GLU A 33 6.17 -4.15 2.08
C GLU A 33 6.22 -3.98 0.57
N GLN A 34 5.06 -4.00 -0.10
CA GLN A 34 4.94 -4.05 -1.56
C GLN A 34 4.81 -2.69 -2.24
N PHE A 35 4.29 -1.69 -1.52
CA PHE A 35 4.03 -0.37 -2.08
C PHE A 35 5.00 0.67 -1.56
N ASN A 36 5.34 1.63 -2.42
CA ASN A 36 5.98 2.87 -2.01
C ASN A 36 4.93 3.88 -1.57
N VAL A 37 3.86 3.97 -2.36
CA VAL A 37 2.81 4.97 -2.19
C VAL A 37 1.44 4.32 -2.36
N VAL A 38 0.56 4.57 -1.41
CA VAL A 38 -0.87 4.27 -1.52
C VAL A 38 -1.65 5.54 -1.20
N THR A 39 -2.49 5.96 -2.13
CA THR A 39 -3.46 7.03 -1.89
C THR A 39 -4.87 6.46 -1.96
N LEU A 40 -5.69 6.72 -0.94
CA LEU A 40 -7.06 6.21 -0.89
C LEU A 40 -8.00 7.00 -1.82
N GLY A 41 -7.65 8.26 -2.07
CA GLY A 41 -8.26 9.17 -3.04
C GLY A 41 -7.29 9.54 -4.14
N SER A 42 -7.35 10.80 -4.58
CA SER A 42 -6.55 11.31 -5.70
C SER A 42 -5.14 11.76 -5.28
N ALA A 43 -4.24 11.77 -6.26
CA ALA A 43 -2.85 12.19 -6.10
C ALA A 43 -2.46 13.27 -7.12
N THR A 44 -1.77 14.30 -6.67
CA THR A 44 -1.01 15.23 -7.52
C THR A 44 0.47 15.01 -7.26
N VAL A 45 1.25 14.72 -8.29
CA VAL A 45 2.68 14.37 -8.15
C VAL A 45 3.54 15.26 -9.04
N GLY A 46 4.49 15.97 -8.43
CA GLY A 46 5.38 16.93 -9.08
C GLY A 46 6.82 16.44 -9.25
N SER A 47 7.19 15.30 -8.67
CA SER A 47 8.55 14.76 -8.70
C SER A 47 8.53 13.22 -8.71
N HIS A 48 9.66 12.57 -8.52
CA HIS A 48 9.79 11.13 -8.70
C HIS A 48 9.18 10.30 -7.55
N ILE A 49 8.69 9.10 -7.91
CA ILE A 49 8.42 8.01 -6.98
C ILE A 49 9.19 6.79 -7.47
N ASP A 50 10.06 6.25 -6.61
CA ASP A 50 10.93 5.12 -6.96
C ASP A 50 10.16 3.83 -7.19
N GLY A 51 9.21 3.54 -6.31
CA GLY A 51 8.58 2.23 -6.22
C GLY A 51 7.14 2.17 -6.72
N ARG A 52 6.43 1.15 -6.23
CA ARG A 52 5.07 0.81 -6.66
C ARG A 52 4.05 1.78 -6.08
N THR A 53 3.10 2.21 -6.91
CA THR A 53 2.10 3.21 -6.52
C THR A 53 0.67 2.72 -6.76
N TYR A 54 -0.20 2.90 -5.76
CA TYR A 54 -1.65 2.72 -5.87
C TYR A 54 -2.37 4.05 -5.64
N VAL A 55 -3.36 4.35 -6.49
CA VAL A 55 -4.22 5.54 -6.38
C VAL A 55 -5.69 5.15 -6.47
N GLY A 56 -6.42 5.35 -5.37
CA GLY A 56 -7.85 5.06 -5.27
C GLY A 56 -8.75 6.05 -6.01
N GLY A 57 -8.23 7.23 -6.34
CA GLY A 57 -8.85 8.24 -7.20
C GLY A 57 -8.10 8.43 -8.53
N SER A 58 -8.04 9.68 -9.00
CA SER A 58 -7.28 10.04 -10.21
C SER A 58 -5.86 10.50 -9.84
N LEU A 59 -4.90 10.27 -10.74
CA LEU A 59 -3.53 10.77 -10.60
C LEU A 59 -3.25 11.81 -11.68
N SER A 60 -2.81 12.99 -11.26
CA SER A 60 -2.26 14.01 -12.16
C SER A 60 -0.80 14.27 -11.81
N GLY A 61 0.08 14.06 -12.78
CA GLY A 61 1.47 14.45 -12.67
C GLY A 61 1.75 15.86 -13.17
N GLN A 62 2.98 16.30 -12.97
CA GLN A 62 3.59 17.47 -13.61
C GLN A 62 4.88 17.02 -14.33
N ASN A 63 4.74 16.03 -15.24
CA ASN A 63 5.84 15.25 -15.82
C ASN A 63 6.62 14.41 -14.80
N ALA A 64 5.94 13.96 -13.75
CA ALA A 64 6.51 13.11 -12.72
C ALA A 64 6.94 11.74 -13.29
N VAL A 65 8.05 11.20 -12.78
CA VAL A 65 8.54 9.86 -13.12
C VAL A 65 8.17 8.91 -11.99
N LEU A 66 7.40 7.88 -12.34
CA LEU A 66 6.91 6.87 -11.41
C LEU A 66 7.58 5.52 -11.67
N THR A 67 7.67 4.73 -10.60
CA THR A 67 8.32 3.42 -10.62
C THR A 67 9.77 3.52 -11.10
N MET A 68 10.45 4.64 -10.80
CA MET A 68 11.75 5.01 -11.37
C MET A 68 12.83 3.93 -11.22
N LYS A 69 12.77 3.11 -10.17
CA LYS A 69 13.71 2.00 -9.91
C LYS A 69 12.99 0.65 -10.05
N PRO A 70 12.57 0.25 -11.27
CA PRO A 70 11.74 -0.95 -11.46
C PRO A 70 12.47 -2.24 -11.07
N SER A 71 13.81 -2.27 -11.11
CA SER A 71 14.63 -3.40 -10.66
C SER A 71 14.59 -3.64 -9.15
N ASN A 72 14.16 -2.64 -8.38
CA ASN A 72 14.14 -2.68 -6.92
C ASN A 72 12.72 -2.85 -6.38
N LEU A 73 11.74 -3.09 -7.27
CA LEU A 73 10.36 -3.32 -6.85
C LEU A 73 10.27 -4.60 -6.01
N PRO A 74 9.62 -4.54 -4.84
CA PRO A 74 9.22 -5.73 -4.13
C PRO A 74 8.30 -6.61 -4.99
N THR A 75 8.45 -7.93 -4.82
CA THR A 75 7.58 -8.92 -5.47
C THR A 75 6.12 -8.63 -5.13
N SER A 76 5.29 -8.52 -6.15
CA SER A 76 3.87 -8.25 -6.02
C SER A 76 3.15 -8.63 -7.32
N ASP A 77 1.91 -9.07 -7.19
CA ASP A 77 1.00 -9.30 -8.32
C ASP A 77 0.46 -7.99 -8.91
N TYR A 78 0.59 -6.86 -8.23
CA TYR A 78 0.14 -5.56 -8.74
C TYR A 78 1.06 -5.05 -9.86
N ALA A 79 0.52 -4.21 -10.75
CA ALA A 79 1.33 -3.42 -11.67
C ALA A 79 2.16 -2.36 -10.93
N GLY A 80 3.20 -1.83 -11.57
CA GLY A 80 4.06 -0.77 -11.03
C GLY A 80 3.26 0.48 -10.63
N LEU A 81 2.24 0.80 -11.42
CA LEU A 81 1.25 1.82 -11.11
C LEU A 81 -0.17 1.27 -11.29
N THR A 82 -1.00 1.42 -10.25
CA THR A 82 -2.45 1.14 -10.31
C THR A 82 -3.24 2.41 -10.01
N VAL A 83 -4.15 2.80 -10.89
CA VAL A 83 -5.00 4.00 -10.74
C VAL A 83 -6.45 3.64 -10.98
N ARG A 84 -7.30 3.87 -9.97
CA ARG A 84 -8.74 3.57 -10.01
C ARG A 84 -9.56 4.63 -10.76
N GLY A 85 -9.03 5.84 -10.90
CA GLY A 85 -9.56 6.91 -11.76
C GLY A 85 -8.74 7.11 -13.03
N SER A 86 -8.67 8.36 -13.49
CA SER A 86 -7.90 8.75 -14.68
C SER A 86 -6.44 9.05 -14.32
N LEU A 87 -5.56 8.88 -15.31
CA LEU A 87 -4.11 9.12 -15.21
C LEU A 87 -3.70 10.23 -16.20
N SER A 88 -2.91 11.20 -15.77
CA SER A 88 -2.35 12.18 -16.69
C SER A 88 -0.96 12.68 -16.34
N ASN A 89 -0.19 13.08 -17.36
CA ASN A 89 1.06 13.85 -17.23
C ASN A 89 2.15 13.14 -16.40
N VAL A 90 2.35 11.85 -16.62
CA VAL A 90 3.39 11.05 -15.95
C VAL A 90 4.19 10.17 -16.91
N GLN A 91 5.39 9.80 -16.48
CA GLN A 91 6.19 8.74 -17.10
C GLN A 91 6.33 7.56 -16.13
N VAL A 92 5.90 6.37 -16.53
CA VAL A 92 6.09 5.13 -15.78
C VAL A 92 7.25 4.37 -16.41
N THR A 93 8.35 4.18 -15.69
CA THR A 93 9.59 3.60 -16.28
C THR A 93 9.52 2.07 -16.42
N GLY A 94 8.78 1.38 -15.56
CA GLY A 94 8.62 -0.07 -15.58
C GLY A 94 7.49 -0.59 -14.69
N GLY A 95 7.32 -1.91 -14.66
CA GLY A 95 6.27 -2.57 -13.88
C GLY A 95 4.86 -2.49 -14.47
N GLY A 96 4.65 -1.75 -15.58
CA GLY A 96 3.36 -1.62 -16.24
C GLY A 96 2.36 -0.77 -15.48
N VAL A 97 1.15 -0.67 -16.05
CA VAL A 97 0.03 0.12 -15.49
C VAL A 97 -1.28 -0.64 -15.55
N VAL A 98 -2.13 -0.44 -14.53
CA VAL A 98 -3.57 -0.73 -14.59
C VAL A 98 -4.32 0.55 -14.28
N VAL A 99 -5.08 1.07 -15.24
CA VAL A 99 -5.84 2.32 -15.13
C VAL A 99 -7.31 2.06 -15.46
N TYR A 100 -8.20 2.42 -14.55
CA TYR A 100 -9.65 2.20 -14.72
C TYR A 100 -10.36 3.36 -15.43
N GLY A 101 -9.76 4.55 -15.45
CA GLY A 101 -10.22 5.71 -16.22
C GLY A 101 -9.42 5.95 -17.50
N ASP A 102 -9.43 7.20 -17.95
CA ASP A 102 -8.70 7.64 -19.13
C ASP A 102 -7.22 7.87 -18.83
N VAL A 103 -6.37 7.76 -19.85
CA VAL A 103 -4.95 8.09 -19.78
C VAL A 103 -4.65 9.24 -20.73
N SER A 104 -3.98 10.30 -20.27
CA SER A 104 -3.61 11.43 -21.12
C SER A 104 -2.20 11.97 -20.87
N ASN A 105 -1.48 12.33 -21.95
CA ASN A 105 -0.13 12.91 -21.88
C ASN A 105 0.83 12.09 -21.00
N SER A 106 0.72 10.76 -21.05
CA SER A 106 1.51 9.86 -20.21
C SER A 106 2.35 8.90 -21.05
N THR A 107 3.47 8.44 -20.49
CA THR A 107 4.32 7.45 -21.14
C THR A 107 4.47 6.23 -20.25
N VAL A 108 4.24 5.03 -20.79
CA VAL A 108 4.55 3.75 -20.15
C VAL A 108 5.72 3.13 -20.92
N ASN A 109 6.90 3.12 -20.30
CA ASN A 109 8.14 2.69 -20.96
C ASN A 109 8.33 1.18 -20.95
N ASN A 110 7.87 0.47 -19.92
CA ASN A 110 7.99 -0.99 -19.82
C ASN A 110 6.88 -1.58 -18.95
N GLY A 111 6.55 -2.84 -19.23
CA GLY A 111 5.51 -3.61 -18.57
C GLY A 111 4.15 -3.49 -19.27
N ASN A 112 3.22 -4.36 -18.89
CA ASN A 112 1.91 -4.40 -19.53
C ASN A 112 1.07 -3.18 -19.15
N ALA A 113 0.29 -2.67 -20.10
CA ALA A 113 -0.63 -1.56 -19.87
C ALA A 113 -2.08 -2.04 -20.04
N VAL A 114 -2.88 -1.94 -18.99
CA VAL A 114 -4.33 -2.17 -19.05
C VAL A 114 -5.04 -0.86 -18.78
N VAL A 115 -5.76 -0.34 -19.77
CA VAL A 115 -6.50 0.92 -19.67
C VAL A 115 -7.96 0.66 -20.02
N TYR A 116 -8.86 0.83 -19.05
CA TYR A 116 -10.30 0.64 -19.25
C TYR A 116 -11.02 1.88 -19.82
N GLY A 117 -10.36 3.03 -19.87
CA GLY A 117 -10.83 4.23 -20.56
C GLY A 117 -10.20 4.45 -21.94
N ALA A 118 -10.28 5.70 -22.41
CA ALA A 118 -9.62 6.19 -23.60
C ALA A 118 -8.15 6.56 -23.33
N SER A 119 -7.37 6.68 -24.40
CA SER A 119 -5.97 7.12 -24.35
C SER A 119 -5.75 8.29 -25.29
N ALA A 120 -5.24 9.40 -24.78
CA ALA A 120 -4.96 10.61 -25.55
C ALA A 120 -3.50 11.06 -25.38
N ASN A 121 -2.79 11.32 -26.47
CA ASN A 121 -1.40 11.81 -26.47
C ASN A 121 -0.46 10.99 -25.56
N SER A 122 -0.74 9.71 -25.40
CA SER A 122 -0.01 8.84 -24.47
C SER A 122 0.77 7.77 -25.23
N SER A 123 1.96 7.46 -24.74
CA SER A 123 2.87 6.53 -25.40
C SER A 123 3.00 5.24 -24.59
N TYR A 124 2.92 4.10 -25.27
CA TYR A 124 3.16 2.77 -24.70
C TYR A 124 4.28 2.15 -25.51
N VAL A 125 5.45 2.04 -24.90
CA VAL A 125 6.70 1.69 -25.58
C VAL A 125 7.47 0.63 -24.80
N GLY A 126 8.65 0.25 -25.31
CA GLY A 126 9.54 -0.73 -24.70
C GLY A 126 8.96 -2.13 -24.65
N SER A 127 9.09 -2.80 -23.51
CA SER A 127 8.63 -4.20 -23.34
C SER A 127 7.20 -4.28 -22.80
N GLY A 128 6.43 -5.28 -23.25
CA GLY A 128 5.08 -5.57 -22.76
C GLY A 128 4.01 -5.53 -23.83
N SER A 129 2.75 -5.71 -23.41
CA SER A 129 1.56 -5.59 -24.23
C SER A 129 0.62 -4.52 -23.69
N HIS A 130 -0.28 -4.01 -24.53
CA HIS A 130 -1.30 -3.05 -24.11
C HIS A 130 -2.71 -3.52 -24.44
N TYR A 131 -3.64 -3.17 -23.55
CA TYR A 131 -5.08 -3.17 -23.78
C TYR A 131 -5.60 -1.76 -23.48
N ILE A 132 -6.33 -1.17 -24.42
CA ILE A 132 -7.03 0.11 -24.24
C ILE A 132 -8.46 -0.11 -24.72
N ALA A 133 -9.43 0.03 -23.82
CA ALA A 133 -10.83 -0.24 -24.12
C ALA A 133 -11.47 0.88 -24.96
N GLY A 134 -11.09 2.13 -24.69
CA GLY A 134 -11.62 3.31 -25.35
C GLY A 134 -10.87 3.71 -26.62
N ALA A 135 -11.21 4.91 -27.13
CA ALA A 135 -10.54 5.48 -28.29
C ALA A 135 -9.07 5.81 -27.98
N VAL A 136 -8.20 5.64 -28.97
CA VAL A 136 -6.80 6.06 -28.91
C VAL A 136 -6.61 7.24 -29.86
N SER A 137 -6.11 8.37 -29.37
CA SER A 137 -5.88 9.59 -30.15
C SER A 137 -4.52 10.19 -29.83
N GLY A 138 -3.60 10.23 -30.80
CA GLY A 138 -2.24 10.73 -30.60
C GLY A 138 -1.38 9.84 -29.68
N GLY A 139 -0.11 10.20 -29.55
CA GLY A 139 0.90 9.40 -28.83
C GLY A 139 1.48 8.25 -29.66
N ASN A 140 2.48 7.57 -29.10
CA ASN A 140 3.18 6.46 -29.77
C ASN A 140 2.85 5.12 -29.11
N VAL A 141 2.12 4.26 -29.81
CA VAL A 141 1.76 2.91 -29.34
C VAL A 141 2.62 1.88 -30.08
N ASN A 142 3.75 1.49 -29.48
CA ASN A 142 4.73 0.58 -30.07
C ASN A 142 4.92 -0.70 -29.22
N THR A 143 3.82 -1.22 -28.70
CA THR A 143 3.75 -2.51 -27.99
C THR A 143 2.65 -3.37 -28.59
N THR A 144 2.66 -4.68 -28.30
CA THR A 144 1.65 -5.59 -28.83
C THR A 144 0.27 -5.26 -28.26
N LYS A 145 -0.70 -5.00 -29.14
CA LYS A 145 -2.10 -4.84 -28.74
C LYS A 145 -2.70 -6.20 -28.41
N VAL A 146 -3.42 -6.29 -27.30
CA VAL A 146 -4.27 -7.42 -26.95
C VAL A 146 -5.72 -6.96 -26.76
N ASP A 147 -6.66 -7.91 -26.78
CA ASP A 147 -8.05 -7.67 -26.43
C ASP A 147 -8.37 -8.24 -25.03
N ALA A 148 -9.57 -7.95 -24.52
CA ALA A 148 -9.99 -8.38 -23.17
C ALA A 148 -10.13 -9.90 -23.00
N ALA A 149 -10.31 -10.65 -24.10
CA ALA A 149 -10.41 -12.11 -24.07
C ALA A 149 -9.02 -12.78 -24.09
N HIS A 150 -7.98 -12.05 -24.49
CA HIS A 150 -6.62 -12.54 -24.68
C HIS A 150 -5.59 -11.79 -23.82
N PHE A 151 -5.96 -11.42 -22.59
CA PHE A 151 -4.99 -10.92 -21.63
C PHE A 151 -3.86 -11.93 -21.44
N THR A 152 -2.62 -11.43 -21.37
CA THR A 152 -1.49 -12.25 -20.94
C THR A 152 -1.72 -12.71 -19.49
N ALA A 153 -0.98 -13.73 -19.06
CA ALA A 153 -1.05 -14.19 -17.67
C ALA A 153 -0.76 -13.03 -16.70
N ASP A 154 0.29 -12.25 -16.96
CA ASP A 154 0.67 -11.08 -16.15
C ASP A 154 -0.41 -9.99 -16.12
N MET A 155 -1.05 -9.69 -17.27
CA MET A 155 -2.16 -8.73 -17.31
C MET A 155 -3.34 -9.20 -16.46
N THR A 156 -3.66 -10.49 -16.55
CA THR A 156 -4.71 -11.11 -15.73
C THR A 156 -4.38 -11.00 -14.24
N THR A 157 -3.14 -11.31 -13.87
CA THR A 157 -2.63 -11.17 -12.50
C THR A 157 -2.72 -9.73 -12.01
N ASN A 158 -2.20 -8.76 -12.78
CA ASN A 158 -2.22 -7.34 -12.41
C ASN A 158 -3.64 -6.79 -12.24
N VAL A 159 -4.58 -7.16 -13.13
CA VAL A 159 -5.97 -6.72 -13.07
C VAL A 159 -6.72 -7.32 -11.88
N ASN A 160 -6.50 -8.60 -11.60
CA ASN A 160 -7.08 -9.27 -10.43
C ASN A 160 -6.55 -8.67 -9.13
N ALA A 161 -5.24 -8.44 -9.06
CA ALA A 161 -4.60 -7.79 -7.93
C ALA A 161 -5.14 -6.37 -7.71
N ALA A 162 -5.30 -5.56 -8.77
CA ALA A 162 -5.84 -4.20 -8.68
C ALA A 162 -7.25 -4.09 -8.08
N GLN A 163 -7.95 -5.22 -7.88
CA GLN A 163 -9.27 -5.33 -7.27
C GLN A 163 -9.29 -6.22 -6.03
N SER A 164 -8.18 -6.83 -5.64
CA SER A 164 -8.15 -7.82 -4.56
C SER A 164 -8.22 -7.22 -3.16
N THR A 165 -7.73 -5.99 -3.00
CA THR A 165 -7.59 -5.34 -1.68
C THR A 165 -8.42 -4.06 -1.61
N ASP A 166 -9.28 -3.96 -0.60
CA ASP A 166 -9.81 -2.67 -0.15
C ASP A 166 -8.73 -1.93 0.64
N MET A 167 -7.89 -1.18 -0.07
CA MET A 167 -6.77 -0.43 0.53
C MET A 167 -7.26 0.56 1.60
N SER A 168 -8.47 1.09 1.47
CA SER A 168 -9.02 2.04 2.45
C SER A 168 -9.33 1.35 3.76
N ALA A 169 -10.06 0.23 3.70
CA ALA A 169 -10.37 -0.55 4.90
C ALA A 169 -9.07 -1.04 5.57
N VAL A 170 -8.17 -1.68 4.81
CA VAL A 170 -6.92 -2.25 5.33
C VAL A 170 -6.07 -1.21 6.05
N LEU A 171 -5.83 -0.04 5.44
CA LEU A 171 -4.95 0.96 6.02
C LEU A 171 -5.62 1.74 7.17
N ARG A 172 -6.93 1.96 7.11
CA ARG A 172 -7.69 2.62 8.19
C ARG A 172 -7.79 1.74 9.44
N ASP A 173 -8.14 0.47 9.25
CA ASP A 173 -8.20 -0.50 10.35
C ASP A 173 -6.81 -0.68 10.97
N PHE A 174 -5.76 -0.70 10.14
CA PHE A 174 -4.39 -0.78 10.62
C PHE A 174 -3.96 0.46 11.42
N SER A 175 -4.20 1.67 10.89
CA SER A 175 -3.90 2.92 11.60
C SER A 175 -4.65 3.00 12.94
N ALA A 176 -5.93 2.63 12.95
CA ALA A 176 -6.74 2.58 14.17
C ALA A 176 -6.19 1.56 15.17
N TYR A 177 -5.89 0.34 14.73
CA TYR A 177 -5.31 -0.71 15.58
C TYR A 177 -3.97 -0.29 16.19
N VAL A 178 -3.04 0.23 15.38
CA VAL A 178 -1.72 0.67 15.87
C VAL A 178 -1.83 1.85 16.83
N SER A 179 -2.82 2.74 16.65
CA SER A 179 -3.06 3.85 17.57
C SER A 179 -3.42 3.40 19.00
N THR A 180 -3.90 2.17 19.17
CA THR A 180 -4.20 1.60 20.50
C THR A 180 -2.94 1.16 21.28
N TRP A 181 -1.81 1.00 20.59
CA TRP A 181 -0.59 0.49 21.20
C TRP A 181 -0.01 1.48 22.18
N LYS A 182 0.33 1.00 23.37
CA LYS A 182 0.93 1.80 24.44
C LYS A 182 2.45 1.84 24.32
N SER A 183 3.04 2.92 24.81
CA SER A 183 4.49 3.05 24.88
C SER A 183 5.11 1.83 25.54
N THR A 184 6.17 1.30 24.94
CA THR A 184 6.97 0.19 25.48
C THR A 184 7.92 0.64 26.60
N GLY A 185 7.74 1.86 27.11
CA GLY A 185 8.69 2.57 27.97
C GLY A 185 9.76 3.31 27.17
N SER A 186 9.54 3.55 25.87
CA SER A 186 10.37 4.45 25.06
C SER A 186 10.18 5.88 25.55
N THR A 187 11.24 6.70 25.49
CA THR A 187 11.23 8.07 26.02
C THR A 187 11.58 9.09 24.94
N VAL A 188 11.07 10.30 25.10
CA VAL A 188 11.37 11.45 24.25
C VAL A 188 12.03 12.52 25.11
N ALA A 189 13.19 13.01 24.68
CA ALA A 189 13.92 14.10 25.33
C ALA A 189 14.02 15.31 24.41
N PHE A 190 14.01 16.50 25.00
CA PHE A 190 14.15 17.77 24.29
C PHE A 190 15.45 18.44 24.73
N SER A 191 16.17 19.08 23.80
CA SER A 191 17.25 19.99 24.16
C SER A 191 16.71 21.20 24.94
N ASN A 192 17.59 21.91 25.65
CA ASN A 192 17.19 23.07 26.47
C ASN A 192 16.51 24.20 25.66
N ASP A 193 16.76 24.24 24.35
CA ASP A 193 16.22 25.20 23.40
C ASP A 193 15.12 24.60 22.49
N ASP A 194 14.70 23.37 22.74
CA ASP A 194 13.66 22.64 21.99
C ASP A 194 13.91 22.44 20.48
N HIS A 195 15.11 22.76 19.99
CA HIS A 195 15.51 22.53 18.59
C HIS A 195 15.69 21.05 18.26
N THR A 196 16.17 20.25 19.21
CA THR A 196 16.45 18.83 19.01
C THR A 196 15.50 17.97 19.83
N VAL A 197 14.81 17.04 19.16
CA VAL A 197 14.00 15.99 19.80
C VAL A 197 14.74 14.66 19.66
N THR A 198 15.02 14.01 20.78
CA THR A 198 15.69 12.71 20.83
C THR A 198 14.72 11.61 21.23
N PHE A 199 14.48 10.68 20.32
CA PHE A 199 13.68 9.47 20.53
C PHE A 199 14.58 8.34 21.03
N ASN A 200 14.37 7.90 22.26
CA ASN A 200 15.09 6.77 22.87
C ASN A 200 14.17 5.55 22.91
N ALA A 201 14.39 4.62 21.99
CA ALA A 201 13.57 3.43 21.86
C ALA A 201 13.84 2.47 23.03
N LYS A 202 12.78 1.77 23.43
CA LYS A 202 12.85 0.58 24.27
C LYS A 202 12.02 -0.51 23.62
N ALA A 203 12.66 -1.57 23.15
CA ALA A 203 11.95 -2.65 22.46
C ALA A 203 11.07 -3.47 23.43
N ALA A 204 9.91 -3.90 22.95
CA ALA A 204 9.18 -5.02 23.53
C ALA A 204 9.86 -6.35 23.15
N SER A 205 9.32 -7.48 23.64
CA SER A 205 9.86 -8.82 23.40
C SER A 205 9.91 -9.22 21.91
N ASN A 206 9.08 -8.61 21.07
CA ASN A 206 9.05 -8.78 19.62
C ASN A 206 10.02 -7.86 18.86
N GLY A 207 10.84 -7.07 19.56
CA GLY A 207 11.81 -6.13 18.96
C GLY A 207 11.23 -4.77 18.56
N VAL A 208 9.91 -4.57 18.67
CA VAL A 208 9.26 -3.30 18.30
C VAL A 208 9.28 -2.33 19.48
N ALA A 209 9.74 -1.11 19.26
CA ALA A 209 9.56 -0.01 20.19
C ALA A 209 8.29 0.79 19.84
N VAL A 210 7.51 1.19 20.84
CA VAL A 210 6.34 2.05 20.63
C VAL A 210 6.56 3.36 21.38
N PHE A 211 6.36 4.46 20.67
CA PHE A 211 6.28 5.81 21.19
C PHE A 211 4.82 6.28 21.12
N ASP A 212 4.25 6.57 22.28
CA ASP A 212 2.98 7.29 22.38
C ASP A 212 3.30 8.78 22.49
N LEU A 213 3.09 9.53 21.41
CA LEU A 213 3.44 10.95 21.31
C LEU A 213 2.24 11.86 21.59
N THR A 214 1.07 11.30 21.92
CA THR A 214 -0.21 12.04 21.97
C THR A 214 -0.27 13.20 22.97
N THR A 215 0.67 13.25 23.92
CA THR A 215 0.81 14.36 24.88
C THR A 215 2.02 15.26 24.60
N LEU A 216 2.78 14.97 23.55
CA LEU A 216 4.06 15.61 23.22
C LEU A 216 4.10 16.15 21.79
N ASP A 217 3.21 15.70 20.92
CA ASP A 217 3.16 16.00 19.49
C ASP A 217 3.18 17.50 19.18
N SER A 218 2.35 18.30 19.85
CA SER A 218 2.37 19.77 19.69
C SER A 218 3.75 20.40 19.95
N LYS A 219 4.55 19.80 20.84
CA LYS A 219 5.93 20.25 21.10
C LYS A 219 6.92 19.69 20.07
N ILE A 220 6.80 18.41 19.73
CA ILE A 220 7.67 17.70 18.76
C ILE A 220 7.55 18.29 17.35
N PHE A 221 6.34 18.65 16.94
CA PHE A 221 6.02 19.16 15.60
C PHE A 221 5.84 20.68 15.59
N SER A 222 6.44 21.36 16.56
CA SER A 222 6.47 22.82 16.61
C SER A 222 7.44 23.39 15.58
N SER A 223 7.29 24.67 15.25
CA SER A 223 8.22 25.37 14.35
C SER A 223 9.62 25.58 14.93
N SER A 224 9.81 25.39 16.25
CA SER A 224 11.13 25.44 16.88
C SER A 224 11.90 24.15 16.70
N THR A 225 11.27 23.02 16.44
CA THR A 225 12.01 21.77 16.27
C THR A 225 12.66 21.71 14.89
N THR A 226 13.99 21.60 14.86
CA THR A 226 14.81 21.56 13.65
C THR A 226 15.45 20.22 13.40
N ASP A 227 15.59 19.36 14.42
CA ASP A 227 16.34 18.11 14.31
C ASP A 227 15.70 16.97 15.09
N PHE A 228 15.63 15.80 14.44
CA PHE A 228 15.24 14.54 15.09
C PHE A 228 16.43 13.59 15.22
N VAL A 229 16.64 13.10 16.44
CA VAL A 229 17.66 12.11 16.77
C VAL A 229 16.98 10.82 17.20
N PHE A 230 17.40 9.69 16.62
CA PHE A 230 16.84 8.38 16.92
C PHE A 230 17.89 7.42 17.49
N ASN A 231 17.67 7.01 18.72
CA ASN A 231 18.44 5.97 19.41
C ASN A 231 17.61 4.69 19.45
N MET A 232 17.88 3.75 18.54
CA MET A 232 17.10 2.52 18.44
C MET A 232 17.36 1.53 19.60
N ASN A 233 18.49 1.62 20.30
CA ASN A 233 18.80 0.84 21.51
C ASN A 233 18.48 -0.67 21.42
N GLY A 234 18.74 -1.28 20.25
CA GLY A 234 18.47 -2.69 19.99
C GLY A 234 17.06 -3.01 19.47
N ALA A 235 16.16 -2.03 19.37
CA ALA A 235 14.89 -2.19 18.67
C ALA A 235 15.12 -2.44 17.17
N THR A 236 14.36 -3.38 16.60
CA THR A 236 14.42 -3.70 15.17
C THR A 236 13.55 -2.77 14.34
N SER A 237 12.51 -2.19 14.95
CA SER A 237 11.60 -1.20 14.37
C SER A 237 10.98 -0.34 15.46
N ALA A 238 10.41 0.80 15.07
CA ALA A 238 9.67 1.66 15.97
C ALA A 238 8.38 2.17 15.36
N VAL A 239 7.35 2.26 16.20
CA VAL A 239 6.07 2.86 15.89
C VAL A 239 5.93 4.16 16.67
N LEU A 240 5.52 5.23 15.99
CA LEU A 240 5.31 6.55 16.57
C LEU A 240 3.86 6.95 16.32
N ASN A 241 3.07 6.97 17.40
CA ASN A 241 1.65 7.32 17.35
C ASN A 241 1.44 8.77 17.77
N THR A 242 0.66 9.51 16.97
CA THR A 242 0.26 10.91 17.23
C THR A 242 -1.26 11.02 17.07
N ASN A 243 -1.86 12.08 17.59
CA ASN A 243 -3.30 12.35 17.43
C ASN A 243 -3.59 13.82 17.01
N ASP A 244 -2.56 14.60 16.71
CA ASP A 244 -2.71 15.93 16.13
C ASP A 244 -3.44 15.89 14.78
N SER A 245 -4.44 16.76 14.64
CA SER A 245 -5.28 16.83 13.42
C SER A 245 -4.55 17.47 12.23
N VAL A 246 -3.58 18.35 12.51
CA VAL A 246 -2.81 19.09 11.50
C VAL A 246 -1.36 19.13 11.94
N LEU A 247 -0.48 18.57 11.12
CA LEU A 247 0.95 18.50 11.42
C LEU A 247 1.77 19.23 10.35
N ASN A 248 2.73 20.05 10.80
CA ASN A 248 3.71 20.72 9.93
C ASN A 248 5.12 20.39 10.42
N LEU A 249 5.79 19.47 9.74
CA LEU A 249 7.09 18.98 10.15
C LEU A 249 8.18 19.75 9.41
N SER A 250 8.92 20.55 10.16
CA SER A 250 10.02 21.38 9.65
C SER A 250 11.40 20.92 10.14
N ALA A 251 11.44 19.81 10.88
CA ALA A 251 12.66 19.21 11.39
C ALA A 251 13.36 18.38 10.30
N ASN A 252 14.68 18.48 10.24
CA ASN A 252 15.50 17.63 9.40
C ASN A 252 15.53 16.22 9.97
N PHE A 253 15.29 15.25 9.10
CA PHE A 253 15.45 13.85 9.41
C PHE A 253 16.08 13.15 8.21
N ASN A 254 17.37 12.82 8.33
CA ASN A 254 18.23 12.29 7.25
C ASN A 254 18.88 10.97 7.68
N ARG A 255 18.06 9.98 8.03
CA ARG A 255 18.40 8.64 8.50
C ARG A 255 17.75 7.61 7.58
N THR A 256 18.27 7.54 6.36
CA THR A 256 17.84 6.55 5.34
C THR A 256 17.92 5.10 5.85
N ASP A 257 18.83 4.81 6.80
CA ASP A 257 18.96 3.52 7.47
C ASP A 257 17.78 3.12 8.38
N LEU A 258 16.86 4.07 8.62
CA LEU A 258 15.65 3.91 9.43
C LEU A 258 14.36 3.98 8.59
N GLY A 259 14.42 4.35 7.31
CA GLY A 259 13.24 4.51 6.45
C GLY A 259 12.35 3.26 6.33
N ASN A 260 12.95 2.08 6.44
CA ASN A 260 12.24 0.79 6.45
C ASN A 260 11.85 0.29 7.86
N LYS A 261 12.21 1.01 8.93
CA LYS A 261 12.03 0.58 10.33
C LYS A 261 11.07 1.44 11.13
N LEU A 262 10.85 2.67 10.70
CA LEU A 262 9.97 3.62 11.38
C LEU A 262 8.59 3.60 10.75
N LEU A 263 7.56 3.47 11.58
CA LEU A 263 6.16 3.63 11.20
C LEU A 263 5.58 4.81 11.97
N TRP A 264 5.26 5.87 11.24
CA TRP A 264 4.63 7.08 11.76
C TRP A 264 3.12 7.00 11.51
N ASN A 265 2.37 6.89 12.60
CA ASN A 265 0.93 6.80 12.55
C ASN A 265 0.31 8.14 12.97
N PHE A 266 -0.11 8.91 11.98
CA PHE A 266 -0.83 10.19 12.14
C PHE A 266 -2.33 9.92 12.19
N ALA A 267 -2.76 9.15 13.21
CA ALA A 267 -4.14 8.70 13.35
C ALA A 267 -5.08 9.89 13.54
N GLY A 268 -6.12 9.98 12.69
CA GLY A 268 -7.06 11.10 12.71
C GLY A 268 -6.53 12.40 12.10
N ALA A 269 -5.29 12.45 11.60
CA ALA A 269 -4.76 13.64 10.95
C ALA A 269 -5.50 13.93 9.64
N THR A 270 -5.93 15.17 9.48
CA THR A 270 -6.60 15.68 8.26
C THR A 270 -5.59 16.27 7.27
N SER A 271 -4.42 16.71 7.75
CA SER A 271 -3.33 17.25 6.95
C SER A 271 -1.98 16.96 7.61
N VAL A 272 -1.04 16.44 6.82
CA VAL A 272 0.35 16.21 7.23
C VAL A 272 1.26 16.85 6.19
N THR A 273 2.01 17.88 6.58
CA THR A 273 2.89 18.63 5.67
C THR A 273 4.34 18.49 6.11
N PHE A 274 5.22 18.05 5.21
CA PHE A 274 6.66 17.97 5.45
C PHE A 274 7.40 19.03 4.64
N ASN A 275 8.17 19.86 5.33
CA ASN A 275 8.97 20.94 4.73
C ASN A 275 10.47 20.59 4.64
N ARG A 276 10.88 19.46 5.21
CA ARG A 276 12.23 18.90 5.17
C ARG A 276 12.18 17.40 4.92
N THR A 277 13.28 16.84 4.43
CA THR A 277 13.40 15.39 4.19
C THR A 277 13.02 14.60 5.43
N PHE A 278 12.30 13.50 5.22
CA PHE A 278 11.73 12.69 6.28
C PHE A 278 11.86 11.20 5.99
N ASP A 279 12.29 10.41 6.97
CA ASP A 279 12.41 8.96 6.85
C ASP A 279 11.26 8.21 7.54
N GLY A 280 10.81 7.12 6.92
CA GLY A 280 9.86 6.17 7.51
C GLY A 280 8.61 5.94 6.68
N GLN A 281 7.78 5.03 7.17
CA GLN A 281 6.46 4.73 6.62
C GLN A 281 5.45 5.68 7.25
N ILE A 282 4.76 6.47 6.44
CA ILE A 282 3.84 7.54 6.87
C ILE A 282 2.40 7.09 6.66
N LEU A 283 1.65 6.87 7.74
CA LEU A 283 0.22 6.63 7.71
C LEU A 283 -0.53 7.93 8.01
N ALA A 284 -1.13 8.53 6.99
CA ALA A 284 -2.02 9.70 7.08
C ALA A 284 -3.38 9.37 6.43
N VAL A 285 -3.95 8.24 6.83
CA VAL A 285 -5.06 7.55 6.12
C VAL A 285 -6.38 8.34 6.12
N ASP A 286 -6.51 9.35 6.97
CA ASP A 286 -7.64 10.26 7.05
C ASP A 286 -7.43 11.60 6.35
N GLY A 287 -6.19 11.92 5.97
CA GLY A 287 -5.76 13.24 5.57
C GLY A 287 -4.95 13.30 4.29
N THR A 288 -4.69 14.53 3.87
CA THR A 288 -3.78 14.78 2.75
C THR A 288 -2.36 14.88 3.26
N PHE A 289 -1.47 14.08 2.67
CA PHE A 289 -0.03 14.26 2.83
C PHE A 289 0.49 15.26 1.79
N SER A 290 1.36 16.18 2.20
CA SER A 290 1.97 17.19 1.33
C SER A 290 3.46 17.37 1.62
N ASN A 291 4.29 17.35 0.58
CA ASN A 291 5.71 17.73 0.64
C ASN A 291 6.09 18.74 -0.46
N GLN A 292 5.15 19.63 -0.81
CA GLN A 292 5.28 20.61 -1.91
C GLN A 292 6.52 21.53 -1.80
N GLY A 293 7.12 21.66 -0.62
CA GLY A 293 8.40 22.37 -0.45
C GLY A 293 9.62 21.67 -1.04
N GLY A 294 9.46 20.52 -1.70
CA GLY A 294 10.55 19.75 -2.30
C GLY A 294 11.25 18.80 -1.33
N ALA A 295 10.65 18.55 -0.17
CA ALA A 295 11.17 17.64 0.84
C ALA A 295 11.04 16.18 0.41
N ASN A 296 12.14 15.42 0.43
CA ASN A 296 12.10 14.01 0.05
C ASN A 296 11.50 13.14 1.17
N VAL A 297 10.98 11.98 0.81
CA VAL A 297 10.59 10.93 1.76
C VAL A 297 11.44 9.69 1.51
N GLU A 298 12.18 9.26 2.52
CA GLU A 298 12.96 8.01 2.51
C GLU A 298 12.13 6.92 3.17
N GLY A 299 11.21 6.32 2.42
CA GLY A 299 10.15 5.51 3.01
C GLY A 299 8.90 5.43 2.16
N GLY A 300 7.77 5.16 2.80
CA GLY A 300 6.48 5.01 2.13
C GLY A 300 5.45 6.02 2.59
N VAL A 301 4.50 6.38 1.71
CA VAL A 301 3.41 7.30 2.02
C VAL A 301 2.06 6.62 1.77
N TYR A 302 1.24 6.53 2.81
CA TYR A 302 -0.06 5.88 2.81
C TYR A 302 -1.10 6.87 3.34
N ALA A 303 -1.79 7.57 2.45
CA ALA A 303 -2.60 8.73 2.79
C ALA A 303 -3.96 8.75 2.11
N LYS A 304 -4.90 9.56 2.62
CA LYS A 304 -6.17 9.78 1.90
C LYS A 304 -5.93 10.52 0.58
N GLY A 305 -5.08 11.52 0.58
CA GLY A 305 -4.68 12.26 -0.61
C GLY A 305 -3.18 12.56 -0.60
N LEU A 306 -2.62 12.83 -1.77
CA LEU A 306 -1.20 13.16 -1.93
C LEU A 306 -1.05 14.43 -2.76
N ILE A 307 -0.26 15.39 -2.25
CA ILE A 307 0.27 16.50 -3.03
C ILE A 307 1.78 16.51 -2.91
N GLN A 308 2.43 15.92 -3.91
CA GLN A 308 3.85 15.64 -3.86
C GLN A 308 4.68 16.64 -4.66
N GLY A 309 5.74 17.17 -4.04
CA GLY A 309 6.73 18.06 -4.67
C GLY A 309 8.18 17.57 -4.55
N GLY A 310 8.52 16.85 -3.47
CA GLY A 310 9.83 16.18 -3.31
C GLY A 310 9.73 14.67 -3.56
N GLU A 311 10.85 14.02 -3.89
CA GLU A 311 10.89 12.61 -4.27
C GLU A 311 10.43 11.68 -3.14
N ILE A 312 9.87 10.51 -3.49
CA ILE A 312 9.57 9.44 -2.52
C ILE A 312 10.39 8.21 -2.93
N HIS A 313 11.35 7.84 -2.09
CA HIS A 313 12.29 6.75 -2.33
C HIS A 313 11.83 5.46 -1.67
N GLN A 314 11.86 4.36 -2.42
CA GLN A 314 11.38 3.05 -1.96
C GLN A 314 12.24 2.53 -0.82
N GLN A 315 11.62 2.28 0.33
CA GLN A 315 12.17 1.49 1.43
C GLN A 315 11.06 0.56 1.92
N SER A 316 11.12 -0.73 1.55
CA SER A 316 10.12 -1.71 1.99
C SER A 316 10.17 -1.89 3.49
N TYR A 317 9.02 -1.76 4.15
CA TYR A 317 8.94 -1.87 5.60
C TYR A 317 9.34 -3.26 6.08
N ILE A 318 10.21 -3.34 7.10
CA ILE A 318 10.68 -4.61 7.68
C ILE A 318 10.24 -4.80 9.13
N GLY A 319 9.53 -3.82 9.70
CA GLY A 319 9.12 -3.88 11.08
C GLY A 319 8.07 -4.97 11.32
N SER A 320 8.13 -5.57 12.51
CA SER A 320 7.11 -6.54 12.91
C SER A 320 5.81 -5.81 13.19
N VAL A 321 4.74 -6.25 12.55
CA VAL A 321 3.39 -5.79 12.82
C VAL A 321 2.60 -7.00 13.30
N PRO A 322 2.33 -7.12 14.61
CA PRO A 322 1.34 -8.08 15.08
C PRO A 322 0.04 -7.74 14.37
N GLU A 323 -0.45 -8.62 13.50
CA GLU A 323 -1.72 -8.36 12.82
C GLU A 323 -2.84 -8.16 13.84
N PRO A 324 -3.84 -7.30 13.57
CA PRO A 324 -5.05 -7.23 14.36
C PRO A 324 -5.63 -8.66 14.52
N GLU A 325 -6.46 -8.91 15.52
CA GLU A 325 -6.98 -10.24 15.86
C GLU A 325 -7.79 -10.95 14.74
N THR A 326 -7.77 -10.46 13.51
CA THR A 326 -8.20 -11.07 12.26
C THR A 326 -7.84 -12.56 12.16
N TYR A 327 -6.65 -13.00 12.58
CA TYR A 327 -6.35 -14.43 12.62
C TYR A 327 -7.10 -15.18 13.73
N ALA A 328 -7.26 -14.58 14.91
CA ALA A 328 -8.06 -15.19 15.97
C ALA A 328 -9.55 -15.26 15.59
N MET A 329 -10.05 -14.27 14.85
CA MET A 329 -11.41 -14.23 14.32
C MET A 329 -11.60 -15.17 13.12
N LEU A 330 -10.60 -15.30 12.25
CA LEU A 330 -10.57 -16.28 11.17
C LEU A 330 -10.54 -17.71 11.74
N LEU A 331 -9.64 -17.98 12.69
CA LEU A 331 -9.56 -19.27 13.38
C LEU A 331 -10.81 -19.54 14.22
N GLY A 332 -11.38 -18.51 14.86
CA GLY A 332 -12.65 -18.60 15.57
C GLY A 332 -13.82 -18.92 14.62
N GLY A 333 -13.87 -18.27 13.46
CA GLY A 333 -14.87 -18.51 12.41
C GLY A 333 -14.74 -19.92 11.81
N LEU A 334 -13.52 -20.37 11.51
CA LEU A 334 -13.24 -21.73 11.04
C LEU A 334 -13.57 -22.77 12.12
N GLY A 335 -13.27 -22.49 13.38
CA GLY A 335 -13.64 -23.31 14.52
C GLY A 335 -15.16 -23.46 14.67
N LEU A 336 -15.92 -22.37 14.50
CA LEU A 336 -17.38 -22.37 14.52
C LEU A 336 -17.95 -23.20 13.35
N MET A 337 -17.43 -23.01 12.14
CA MET A 337 -17.85 -23.76 10.95
C MET A 337 -17.57 -25.26 11.09
N GLY A 338 -16.39 -25.62 11.60
CA GLY A 338 -16.05 -27.01 11.92
C GLY A 338 -17.00 -27.62 12.98
N PHE A 339 -17.35 -26.85 14.01
CA PHE A 339 -18.32 -27.28 15.02
C PHE A 339 -19.73 -27.49 14.45
N MET A 340 -20.21 -26.58 13.60
CA MET A 340 -21.52 -26.69 12.93
C MET A 340 -21.56 -27.90 11.98
N ALA A 341 -20.49 -28.14 11.20
CA ALA A 341 -20.37 -29.31 10.34
C ALA A 341 -20.45 -30.62 11.14
N ARG A 342 -19.74 -30.71 12.28
CA ARG A 342 -19.77 -31.87 13.18
C ARG A 342 -21.16 -32.12 13.76
N ARG A 343 -21.91 -31.06 14.12
CA ARG A 343 -23.30 -31.19 14.61
C ARG A 343 -24.24 -31.74 13.55
N ARG A 344 -24.10 -31.30 12.30
CA ARG A 344 -24.91 -31.79 11.18
C ARG A 344 -24.65 -33.27 10.89
N GLN A 345 -23.39 -33.70 10.94
CA GLN A 345 -23.04 -35.12 10.77
C GLN A 345 -23.64 -36.00 11.87
N LYS A 346 -23.59 -35.58 13.14
CA LYS A 346 -24.21 -36.31 14.25
C LYS A 346 -25.74 -36.40 14.11
N ALA A 347 -26.39 -35.34 13.64
CA ALA A 347 -27.83 -35.33 13.41
C ALA A 347 -28.25 -36.21 12.21
N ALA A 348 -27.38 -36.33 11.19
CA ALA A 348 -27.62 -37.20 10.05
C ALA A 348 -27.35 -38.69 10.36
N ALA A 349 -26.39 -39.01 11.23
CA ALA A 349 -26.11 -40.37 11.67
C ALA A 349 -27.12 -40.93 12.70
N ALA A 350 -27.98 -40.07 13.24
CA ALA A 350 -29.05 -40.43 14.17
C ALA A 350 -30.43 -40.58 13.50
N ARG A 351 -30.47 -40.52 12.15
CA ARG A 351 -31.64 -40.80 11.30
C ARG A 351 -31.37 -42.05 10.50
#